data_AF-F0ZVG2-F1
#
_entry.id   AF-F0ZVG2-F1
#
_cell.length_a   1.000
_cell.length_b   1.000
_cell.length_c   1.000
_cell.angle_alpha   90.00
_cell.angle_beta   90.00
_cell.angle_gamma   90.00
#
_symmetry.space_group_name_H-M   'P 1'
#
loop_
_entity.id
_entity.type
_entity.pdbx_description
1 polymer ?
#
loop_
_entity_poly.entity_id
_entity_poly.type
_entity_poly.pdbx_seq_one_letter_code
_entity_poly.pdbx_strand_id
1 'polypeptide(L)' 'KSRRILSEEQESRMNDWYNKHLNNPYPDEDEKVILGASCQLSKSQIDNWFSNKRMR' A
#
# COMPACT_ATOMS: atom_id res chain seq x y z
N LYS A 1 13.00 -17.20 2.52
CA LYS A 1 11.85 -16.36 2.91
C LYS A 1 10.84 -16.40 1.77
N SER A 2 9.62 -16.91 1.99
CA SER A 2 8.57 -16.93 0.95
C SER A 2 8.17 -15.49 0.59
N ARG A 3 8.04 -15.18 -0.72
CA ARG A 3 7.46 -13.91 -1.16
C ARG A 3 5.98 -13.92 -0.75
N ARG A 4 5.63 -13.14 0.26
CA ARG A 4 4.22 -12.92 0.60
C ARG A 4 3.59 -12.07 -0.49
N ILE A 5 2.64 -12.66 -1.20
CA ILE A 5 1.73 -11.98 -2.11
C ILE A 5 0.64 -11.34 -1.23
N LEU A 6 0.24 -10.12 -1.56
CA LEU A 6 -0.91 -9.50 -0.87
C LEU A 6 -2.18 -10.30 -1.19
N SER A 7 -3.10 -10.40 -0.24
CA SER A 7 -4.42 -10.93 -0.53
C SER A 7 -5.18 -9.97 -1.46
N GLU A 8 -6.22 -10.47 -2.13
CA GLU A 8 -7.08 -9.64 -3.00
C GLU A 8 -7.69 -8.46 -2.23
N GLU A 9 -8.07 -8.65 -0.95
CA GLU A 9 -8.59 -7.59 -0.11
C GLU A 9 -7.52 -6.52 0.19
N GLN A 10 -6.30 -6.95 0.55
CA GLN A 10 -5.17 -6.04 0.79
C GLN A 10 -4.83 -5.25 -0.47
N GLU A 11 -4.78 -5.93 -1.62
CA GLU A 11 -4.50 -5.29 -2.91
C GLU A 11 -5.62 -4.31 -3.30
N SER A 12 -6.88 -4.66 -3.08
CA SER A 12 -8.02 -3.79 -3.35
C SER A 12 -7.98 -2.50 -2.50
N ARG A 13 -7.71 -2.60 -1.19
CA ARG A 13 -7.55 -1.41 -0.32
C ARG A 13 -6.39 -0.52 -0.76
N MET A 14 -5.24 -1.11 -1.08
CA MET A 14 -4.07 -0.35 -1.52
C MET A 14 -4.31 0.34 -2.87
N ASN A 15 -5.00 -0.33 -3.79
CA ASN A 15 -5.41 0.25 -5.08
C ASN A 15 -6.45 1.37 -4.90
N ASP A 16 -7.42 1.22 -4.00
CA ASP A 16 -8.42 2.26 -3.72
C ASP A 16 -7.76 3.55 -3.23
N TRP A 17 -6.83 3.47 -2.27
CA TRP A 17 -6.06 4.65 -1.84
C TRP A 17 -5.24 5.23 -3.01
N TYR A 18 -4.54 4.39 -3.78
CA TYR A 18 -3.72 4.85 -4.91
C TYR A 18 -4.55 5.59 -5.98
N ASN A 19 -5.73 5.06 -6.31
CA ASN A 19 -6.63 5.65 -7.30
C ASN A 19 -7.22 6.99 -6.82
N LYS A 20 -7.40 7.17 -5.51
CA LYS A 20 -7.79 8.45 -4.93
C LYS A 20 -6.66 9.49 -4.94
N HIS A 21 -5.41 9.04 -5.00
CA HIS A 21 -4.21 9.87 -4.93
C HIS A 21 -3.34 9.80 -6.20
N LEU A 22 -3.94 9.63 -7.38
CA LEU A 22 -3.20 9.49 -8.65
C LEU A 22 -2.27 10.68 -8.95
N ASN A 23 -2.66 11.89 -8.53
CA ASN A 23 -1.85 13.10 -8.74
C ASN A 23 -0.64 13.19 -7.80
N ASN A 24 -0.71 12.54 -6.63
CA ASN A 24 0.36 12.52 -5.64
C ASN A 24 0.36 11.20 -4.85
N PRO A 25 0.82 10.09 -5.44
CA PRO A 25 0.73 8.74 -4.86
C PRO A 25 1.86 8.46 -3.85
N TYR A 26 2.01 9.37 -2.89
CA TYR A 26 3.00 9.33 -1.81
C TYR A 26 2.26 9.45 -0.48
N PRO A 27 1.87 8.32 0.14
CA PRO A 27 1.19 8.37 1.42
C PRO A 27 2.13 8.94 2.48
N ASP A 28 1.59 9.80 3.35
CA ASP A 28 2.32 10.29 4.51
C ASP A 28 2.44 9.22 5.61
N GLU A 29 3.10 9.55 6.72
CA GLU A 29 3.33 8.58 7.79
C GLU A 29 2.03 8.15 8.50
N ASP A 30 1.02 9.02 8.59
CA ASP A 30 -0.26 8.71 9.22
C ASP A 30 -1.11 7.83 8.29
N GLU A 31 -1.13 8.13 7.00
CA GLU A 31 -1.79 7.34 5.97
C GLU A 31 -1.19 5.92 5.91
N LYS A 32 0.13 5.79 5.98
CA LYS A 32 0.79 4.48 6.07
C LYS A 32 0.38 3.71 7.32
N VAL A 33 0.20 4.38 8.47
CA VAL A 33 -0.29 3.72 9.70
C VAL A 33 -1.73 3.25 9.51
N ILE A 34 -2.60 4.08 8.95
CA ILE A 34 -4.02 3.74 8.72
C ILE A 34 -4.15 2.57 7.74
N LEU A 35 -3.42 2.61 6.62
CA LEU A 35 -3.38 1.54 5.63
C LEU A 35 -2.79 0.25 6.22
N GLY A 36 -1.70 0.37 6.97
CA GLY A 36 -1.06 -0.75 7.66
C GLY A 36 -1.99 -1.42 8.67
N ALA A 37 -2.71 -0.64 9.48
CA ALA A 37 -3.68 -1.13 10.43
C ALA A 37 -4.87 -1.83 9.74
N SER A 38 -5.39 -1.23 8.66
CA SER A 38 -6.54 -1.77 7.92
C SER A 38 -6.22 -3.04 7.14
N CYS A 39 -5.00 -3.14 6.59
CA CYS A 39 -4.57 -4.27 5.78
C CYS A 39 -3.74 -5.29 6.56
N GLN A 40 -3.47 -5.06 7.86
CA GLN A 40 -2.53 -5.84 8.68
C GLN A 40 -1.14 -5.96 8.03
N LEU A 41 -0.66 -4.84 7.47
CA LEU A 41 0.64 -4.72 6.81
C LEU A 41 1.58 -3.84 7.62
N SER A 42 2.87 -4.17 7.62
CA SER A 42 3.90 -3.29 8.16
C SER A 42 4.14 -2.09 7.24
N LYS A 43 4.61 -0.96 7.80
CA LYS A 43 5.00 0.23 7.03
C LYS A 43 5.94 -0.11 5.86
N SER A 44 6.92 -0.98 6.08
CA SER A 44 7.83 -1.42 5.02
C SER A 44 7.12 -2.15 3.86
N GLN A 45 6.08 -2.94 4.14
CA GLN A 45 5.28 -3.58 3.08
C GLN A 45 4.46 -2.55 2.30
N ILE A 46 3.90 -1.55 2.99
CA ILE A 46 3.20 -0.42 2.38
C ILE A 46 4.16 0.36 1.46
N ASP A 47 5.33 0.75 1.96
CA ASP A 47 6.35 1.49 1.21
C ASP A 47 6.81 0.73 -0.04
N ASN A 48 7.07 -0.57 0.11
CA ASN A 48 7.48 -1.43 -1.01
C ASN A 48 6.37 -1.57 -2.06
N TRP A 49 5.12 -1.70 -1.64
CA TRP A 49 3.99 -1.78 -2.57
C TRP A 49 3.83 -0.48 -3.35
N PHE A 50 3.83 0.67 -2.67
CA PHE A 50 3.71 1.97 -3.33
C PHE A 50 4.88 2.27 -4.27
N SER A 51 6.09 1.91 -3.87
CA SER A 51 7.28 2.05 -4.71
C SER A 51 7.18 1.22 -5.98
N ASN A 52 6.75 -0.04 -5.88
CA ASN A 52 6.54 -0.89 -7.05
C ASN A 52 5.35 -0.45 -7.90
N LYS A 53 4.25 0.01 -7.28
CA LYS A 53 3.03 0.42 -7.97
C LYS A 53 3.26 1.66 -8.84
N ARG A 54 4.06 2.63 -8.38
CA ARG A 54 4.41 3.84 -9.17
C ARG A 54 5.34 3.56 -10.35
N MET A 55 6.13 2.49 -10.28
CA MET A 55 7.09 2.10 -11.33
C MET A 55 6.49 1.14 -12.36
N ARG A 56 5.25 0.69 -12.13
CA ARG A 56 4.47 -0.14 -13.04
C ARG A 56 3.55 0.73 -13.88
#